data_AF-A0A0F8X1I2-F1
#
_entry.id   AF-A0A0F8X1I2-F1
#
_cell.length_a   1.000
_cell.length_b   1.000
_cell.length_c   1.000
_cell.angle_alpha   90.00
_cell.angle_beta   90.00
_cell.angle_gamma   90.00
#
_symmetry.space_group_name_H-M   'P 1'
#
loop_
_entity.id
_entity.type
_entity.pdbx_description
1 polymer ?
#
loop_
_entity_poly.entity_id
_entity_poly.type
_entity_poly.pdbx_seq_one_letter_code
_entity_poly.pdbx_strand_id
1 'polypeptide(L)'
;PCSERLISLIRVYIPNWIMALFTPGRRWQPPFLPFKKEKFSKRLLRKIERWIKGPLFGCRMCGNCLLQETAFICPMECPKGLRNGPCGGSTAEKCYVDETRPCIWYKIYERAYNMGREEILLEELPPLDWDKVGTETWGDVVRSIRKFGSRAFFKSLFTRNKEKKANAWEGVFKPVRQPEWWQGDSEYHAPAYDEPISELERKLREGKFVVTAEVAPPLGTATGKLSRDIEMVRDHVAAVNFTDSASASPRMSSMACCKVAAELNADPVLQIAARDKTRSGLQSDIIGANLMGVRNVLCITGDNARIGPTPTSNTNILDVDAIQMLWMLRRMRDDNIYLDGRKMKSSP
;
A
#
# COMPACT_ATOMS: atom_id res chain seq x y z
N PRO A 1 -20.70 21.74 31.42
CA PRO A 1 -21.39 22.88 30.75
C PRO A 1 -20.48 24.04 30.30
N CYS A 2 -19.35 24.31 30.98
CA CYS A 2 -18.45 25.44 30.63
C CYS A 2 -17.28 25.06 29.69
N SER A 3 -16.93 23.77 29.54
CA SER A 3 -15.86 23.30 28.65
C SER A 3 -16.29 23.15 27.19
N GLU A 4 -17.56 22.79 26.93
CA GLU A 4 -18.08 22.63 25.56
C GLU A 4 -18.25 23.96 24.83
N ARG A 5 -18.57 25.05 25.55
CA ARG A 5 -18.67 26.40 24.96
C ARG A 5 -17.31 26.95 24.53
N LEU A 6 -16.22 26.67 25.27
CA LEU A 6 -14.87 27.09 24.88
C LEU A 6 -14.37 26.34 23.63
N ILE A 7 -14.69 25.04 23.51
CA ILE A 7 -14.36 24.22 22.34
C ILE A 7 -15.19 24.65 21.12
N SER A 8 -16.44 25.09 21.32
CA SER A 8 -17.28 25.64 20.25
C SER A 8 -16.79 26.99 19.71
N LEU A 9 -16.20 27.84 20.57
CA LEU A 9 -15.69 29.16 20.20
C LEU A 9 -14.37 29.07 19.39
N ILE A 10 -13.53 28.07 19.66
CA ILE A 10 -12.33 27.79 18.86
C ILE A 10 -12.69 27.32 17.44
N ARG A 11 -13.91 26.78 17.23
CA ARG A 11 -14.42 26.31 15.93
C ARG A 11 -14.86 27.43 14.99
N VAL A 12 -15.05 28.66 15.48
CA VAL A 12 -15.72 29.75 14.73
C VAL A 12 -14.74 30.79 14.16
N TYR A 13 -13.49 30.86 14.62
CA TYR A 13 -12.55 31.93 14.21
C TYR A 13 -11.16 31.47 13.75
N ILE A 14 -11.00 30.17 13.46
CA ILE A 14 -9.82 29.69 12.74
C ILE A 14 -10.28 29.41 11.30
N PRO A 15 -9.84 30.19 10.30
CA PRO A 15 -10.14 29.89 8.91
C PRO A 15 -9.83 28.42 8.61
N ASN A 16 -10.70 27.72 7.87
CA ASN A 16 -10.54 26.29 7.56
C ASN A 16 -9.16 25.92 7.00
N TRP A 17 -8.42 26.88 6.41
CA TRP A 17 -7.04 26.70 5.94
C TRP A 17 -6.00 26.60 7.08
N ILE A 18 -6.20 27.22 8.25
CA ILE A 18 -5.29 27.09 9.40
C ILE A 18 -5.48 25.75 10.12
N MET A 19 -6.72 25.23 10.20
CA MET A 19 -6.96 23.85 10.68
C MET A 19 -6.44 22.78 9.71
N ALA A 20 -6.13 23.14 8.46
CA ALA A 20 -5.47 22.26 7.50
C ALA A 20 -3.96 22.09 7.76
N LEU A 21 -3.33 22.99 8.52
CA LEU A 21 -1.89 22.96 8.79
C LEU A 21 -1.45 21.88 9.79
N PHE A 22 -2.36 21.46 10.68
CA PHE A 22 -2.08 20.46 11.70
C PHE A 22 -2.67 19.10 11.32
N THR A 23 -2.01 18.03 11.76
CA THR A 23 -2.47 16.68 11.49
C THR A 23 -3.83 16.41 12.14
N PRO A 24 -4.78 15.81 11.39
CA PRO A 24 -6.06 15.40 11.95
C PRO A 24 -5.92 14.22 12.93
N GLY A 25 -4.81 13.48 12.90
CA GLY A 25 -4.62 12.28 13.74
C GLY A 25 -4.51 12.60 15.23
N ARG A 26 -4.14 13.85 15.60
CA ARG A 26 -4.03 14.37 16.98
C ARG A 26 -3.24 13.49 17.96
N ARG A 27 -2.48 12.52 17.44
CA ARG A 27 -1.70 11.54 18.21
C ARG A 27 -0.41 11.25 17.48
N TRP A 28 0.68 11.41 18.20
CA TRP A 28 2.01 11.20 17.67
C TRP A 28 2.44 9.75 17.81
N GLN A 29 2.52 9.06 16.68
CA GLN A 29 3.20 7.77 16.63
C GLN A 29 4.72 7.96 16.73
N PRO A 30 5.45 7.00 17.30
CA PRO A 30 6.90 7.08 17.35
C PRO A 30 7.46 7.18 15.93
N PRO A 31 8.43 8.08 15.71
CA PRO A 31 9.08 8.17 14.42
C PRO A 31 9.99 6.96 14.21
N PHE A 32 10.25 6.68 12.95
CA PHE A 32 11.33 5.82 12.55
C PHE A 32 12.69 6.40 12.94
N LEU A 33 13.60 5.49 13.25
CA LEU A 33 15.00 5.78 13.47
C LEU A 33 15.81 5.21 12.31
N PRO A 34 16.89 5.89 11.88
CA PRO A 34 17.68 5.41 10.77
C PRO A 34 18.41 4.13 11.16
N PHE A 35 18.44 3.18 10.23
CA PHE A 35 19.16 1.92 10.40
C PHE A 35 20.67 2.14 10.53
N LYS A 36 21.22 3.09 9.76
CA LYS A 36 22.65 3.41 9.71
C LYS A 36 22.96 4.68 10.51
N LYS A 37 24.16 4.75 11.09
CA LYS A 37 24.65 5.96 11.76
C LYS A 37 24.96 7.04 10.71
N GLU A 38 24.24 8.16 10.78
CA GLU A 38 24.44 9.28 9.87
C GLU A 38 25.50 10.28 10.37
N LYS A 39 26.06 11.05 9.42
CA LYS A 39 26.93 12.21 9.73
C LYS A 39 26.18 13.24 10.58
N PHE A 40 26.93 14.00 11.39
CA PHE A 40 26.35 14.98 12.32
C PHE A 40 25.42 15.99 11.63
N SER A 41 25.80 16.52 10.46
CA SER A 41 24.99 17.47 9.70
C SER A 41 23.61 16.91 9.31
N LYS A 42 23.56 15.68 8.80
CA LYS A 42 22.29 14.99 8.48
C LYS A 42 21.46 14.70 9.72
N ARG A 43 22.10 14.28 10.82
CA ARG A 43 21.41 14.05 12.11
C ARG A 43 20.77 15.33 12.65
N LEU A 44 21.43 16.48 12.49
CA LEU A 44 20.90 17.79 12.86
C LEU A 44 19.71 18.16 11.98
N LEU A 45 19.85 18.06 10.66
CA LEU A 45 18.77 18.35 9.71
C LEU A 45 17.54 17.47 9.97
N ARG A 46 17.73 16.17 10.20
CA ARG A 46 16.68 15.23 10.62
C ARG A 46 15.97 15.66 11.91
N LYS A 47 16.71 16.13 12.91
CA LYS A 47 16.12 16.62 14.17
C LYS A 47 15.23 17.83 13.90
N ILE A 48 15.72 18.80 13.12
CA ILE A 48 14.97 20.00 12.76
C ILE A 48 13.73 19.63 11.94
N GLU A 49 13.88 18.78 10.93
CA GLU A 49 12.77 18.32 10.10
C GLU A 49 11.71 17.61 10.94
N ARG A 50 12.09 16.72 11.85
CA ARG A 50 11.14 16.08 12.77
C ARG A 50 10.44 17.09 13.67
N TRP A 51 11.17 18.09 14.19
CA TRP A 51 10.61 19.15 15.03
C TRP A 51 9.59 20.02 14.28
N ILE A 52 9.71 20.14 12.96
CA ILE A 52 8.79 20.94 12.14
C ILE A 52 7.67 20.08 11.52
N LYS A 53 8.02 18.99 10.83
CA LYS A 53 7.03 18.14 10.15
C LYS A 53 6.23 17.27 11.09
N GLY A 54 6.81 16.94 12.23
CA GLY A 54 6.12 16.16 13.23
C GLY A 54 4.85 16.87 13.73
N PRO A 55 4.94 18.10 14.29
CA PRO A 55 3.76 18.79 14.83
C PRO A 55 2.77 19.19 13.74
N LEU A 56 3.27 19.62 12.59
CA LEU A 56 2.43 20.05 11.48
C LEU A 56 1.71 18.87 10.82
N PHE A 57 2.41 17.79 10.50
CA PHE A 57 1.89 16.77 9.60
C PHE A 57 1.83 15.36 10.21
N GLY A 58 2.18 15.19 11.49
CA GLY A 58 2.30 13.88 12.13
C GLY A 58 3.40 13.01 11.51
N CYS A 59 4.43 13.64 10.96
CA CYS A 59 5.50 12.95 10.24
C CYS A 59 6.22 11.92 11.12
N ARG A 60 6.31 10.69 10.62
CA ARG A 60 7.06 9.59 11.26
C ARG A 60 8.47 9.40 10.73
N MET A 61 8.96 10.27 9.83
CA MET A 61 10.28 10.15 9.20
C MET A 61 10.42 8.89 8.32
N CYS A 62 9.49 8.67 7.39
CA CYS A 62 9.49 7.48 6.51
C CYS A 62 10.57 7.49 5.41
N GLY A 63 11.29 8.60 5.21
CA GLY A 63 12.43 8.67 4.28
C GLY A 63 12.08 9.00 2.81
N ASN A 64 10.92 8.59 2.33
CA ASN A 64 10.40 8.97 1.00
C ASN A 64 9.00 9.60 1.16
N CYS A 65 8.99 10.92 1.33
CA CYS A 65 7.84 11.74 1.76
C CYS A 65 6.69 11.73 0.74
N LEU A 66 5.45 11.55 1.21
CA LEU A 66 4.22 11.54 0.39
C LEU A 66 3.24 12.67 0.71
N LEU A 67 3.65 13.66 1.51
CA LEU A 67 2.75 14.73 1.96
C LEU A 67 2.15 15.49 0.78
N GLN A 68 2.92 15.66 -0.29
CA GLN A 68 2.52 16.43 -1.44
C GLN A 68 1.38 15.75 -2.20
N GLU A 69 1.24 14.43 -2.10
CA GLU A 69 0.32 13.53 -2.79
C GLU A 69 -0.91 13.24 -1.91
N THR A 70 -0.69 13.17 -0.60
CA THR A 70 -1.70 12.85 0.43
C THR A 70 -2.31 14.10 1.09
N ALA A 71 -2.47 15.18 0.31
CA ALA A 71 -3.07 16.45 0.75
C ALA A 71 -2.47 17.00 2.06
N PHE A 72 -1.15 16.85 2.24
CA PHE A 72 -0.40 17.27 3.42
C PHE A 72 -0.85 16.63 4.74
N ILE A 73 -1.35 15.40 4.69
CA ILE A 73 -1.58 14.55 5.87
C ILE A 73 -0.63 13.36 5.76
N CYS A 74 0.18 13.05 6.77
CA CYS A 74 1.11 11.93 6.66
C CYS A 74 0.34 10.60 6.66
N PRO A 75 0.42 9.78 5.58
CA PRO A 75 -0.30 8.50 5.52
C PRO A 75 0.22 7.50 6.55
N MET A 76 1.47 7.68 7.01
CA MET A 76 2.09 6.83 8.03
C MET A 76 1.48 6.99 9.43
N GLU A 77 0.59 7.96 9.64
CA GLU A 77 -0.24 8.03 10.85
C GLU A 77 -1.34 6.95 10.88
N CYS A 78 -1.63 6.35 9.72
CA CYS A 78 -2.53 5.21 9.64
C CYS A 78 -2.00 4.08 10.55
N PRO A 79 -2.79 3.59 11.53
CA PRO A 79 -2.37 2.48 12.39
C PRO A 79 -2.08 1.18 11.64
N LYS A 80 -2.65 1.04 10.44
CA LYS A 80 -2.40 -0.08 9.53
C LYS A 80 -1.08 0.07 8.76
N GLY A 81 -0.44 1.24 8.80
CA GLY A 81 0.82 1.50 8.11
C GLY A 81 0.70 1.60 6.59
N LEU A 82 -0.47 2.00 6.08
CA LEU A 82 -0.75 2.05 4.64
C LEU A 82 -0.15 3.27 3.96
N ARG A 83 0.50 3.04 2.82
CA ARG A 83 0.92 4.08 1.87
C ARG A 83 -0.05 4.27 0.73
N ASN A 84 -0.82 3.24 0.37
CA ASN A 84 -1.99 3.34 -0.49
C ASN A 84 -3.24 2.95 0.29
N GLY A 85 -4.25 3.82 0.29
CA GLY A 85 -5.57 3.56 0.86
C GLY A 85 -6.67 4.13 -0.04
N PRO A 86 -7.95 4.06 0.36
CA PRO A 86 -8.44 3.56 1.65
C PRO A 86 -8.32 2.04 1.81
N CYS A 87 -8.48 1.56 3.04
CA CYS A 87 -8.71 0.14 3.31
C CYS A 87 -10.20 -0.18 3.47
N GLY A 88 -10.59 -1.46 3.48
CA GLY A 88 -11.99 -1.88 3.62
C GLY A 88 -12.69 -1.42 4.90
N GLY A 89 -11.94 -1.11 5.97
CA GLY A 89 -12.49 -0.58 7.23
C GLY A 89 -12.46 0.96 7.34
N SER A 90 -12.36 1.69 6.22
CA SER A 90 -12.26 3.15 6.24
C SER A 90 -13.65 3.78 6.34
N THR A 91 -13.93 4.49 7.43
CA THR A 91 -15.19 5.21 7.65
C THR A 91 -14.95 6.68 7.98
N ALA A 92 -16.01 7.49 7.93
CA ALA A 92 -15.97 8.91 8.27
C ALA A 92 -15.73 9.17 9.76
N GLU A 93 -16.08 8.20 10.60
CA GLU A 93 -16.17 8.34 12.05
C GLU A 93 -14.81 8.13 12.72
N LYS A 94 -14.29 6.89 12.67
CA LYS A 94 -13.09 6.47 13.42
C LYS A 94 -12.33 5.37 12.69
N CYS A 95 -11.07 5.19 13.05
CA CYS A 95 -10.27 4.08 12.52
C CYS A 95 -10.70 2.76 13.18
N TYR A 96 -10.97 1.72 12.38
CA TYR A 96 -11.33 0.39 12.91
C TYR A 96 -10.18 -0.31 13.69
N VAL A 97 -8.93 0.09 13.46
CA VAL A 97 -7.76 -0.46 14.18
C VAL A 97 -7.54 0.25 15.52
N ASP A 98 -7.81 1.56 15.55
CA ASP A 98 -7.68 2.38 16.74
C ASP A 98 -8.82 3.39 16.78
N GLU A 99 -9.86 3.03 17.53
CA GLU A 99 -11.08 3.81 17.64
C GLU A 99 -10.90 5.19 18.30
N THR A 100 -9.76 5.43 18.94
CA THR A 100 -9.46 6.72 19.60
C THR A 100 -9.10 7.84 18.63
N ARG A 101 -9.02 7.56 17.31
CA ARG A 101 -8.60 8.52 16.29
C ARG A 101 -9.45 8.44 15.02
N PRO A 102 -9.54 9.52 14.22
CA PRO A 102 -10.21 9.48 12.93
C PRO A 102 -9.47 8.58 11.94
N CYS A 103 -10.16 8.12 10.90
CA CYS A 103 -9.52 7.41 9.80
C CYS A 103 -8.66 8.38 8.97
N ILE A 104 -7.34 8.14 8.95
CA ILE A 104 -6.37 9.00 8.27
C ILE A 104 -6.62 9.05 6.75
N TRP A 105 -6.92 7.91 6.13
CA TRP A 105 -7.21 7.87 4.69
C TRP A 105 -8.53 8.55 4.32
N TYR A 106 -9.55 8.46 5.19
CA TYR A 106 -10.76 9.25 5.00
C TYR A 106 -10.45 10.76 5.08
N LYS A 107 -9.61 11.18 6.02
CA LYS A 107 -9.20 12.59 6.16
C LYS A 107 -8.32 13.08 5.01
N ILE A 108 -7.45 12.22 4.46
CA ILE A 108 -6.70 12.50 3.22
C ILE A 108 -7.67 12.74 2.08
N TYR A 109 -8.64 11.84 1.87
CA TYR A 109 -9.64 11.96 0.82
C TYR A 109 -10.48 13.23 0.97
N GLU A 110 -11.07 13.47 2.15
CA GLU A 110 -11.88 14.67 2.45
C GLU A 110 -11.10 15.96 2.15
N ARG A 111 -9.82 16.01 2.53
CA ARG A 111 -8.99 17.18 2.27
C ARG A 111 -8.60 17.30 0.79
N ALA A 112 -8.28 16.20 0.12
CA ALA A 112 -7.97 16.19 -1.30
C ALA A 112 -9.16 16.67 -2.13
N TYR A 113 -10.37 16.18 -1.82
CA TYR A 113 -11.63 16.60 -2.43
C TYR A 113 -11.90 18.10 -2.24
N ASN A 114 -11.75 18.60 -1.00
CA ASN A 114 -11.91 20.04 -0.72
C ASN A 114 -10.86 20.92 -1.41
N MET A 115 -9.72 20.34 -1.81
CA MET A 115 -8.67 21.02 -2.56
C MET A 115 -8.80 20.84 -4.09
N GLY A 116 -9.76 20.02 -4.57
CA GLY A 116 -9.93 19.68 -5.99
C GLY A 116 -8.71 19.00 -6.58
N ARG A 117 -8.22 17.95 -5.92
CA ARG A 117 -6.99 17.22 -6.26
C ARG A 117 -7.07 15.72 -5.94
N GLU A 118 -8.28 15.17 -5.98
CA GLU A 118 -8.58 13.77 -5.77
C GLU A 118 -7.89 12.86 -6.79
N GLU A 119 -7.68 13.34 -8.02
CA GLU A 119 -6.97 12.63 -9.08
C GLU A 119 -5.52 12.30 -8.71
N ILE A 120 -4.88 13.10 -7.83
CA ILE A 120 -3.53 12.82 -7.35
C ILE A 120 -3.50 11.56 -6.47
N LEU A 121 -4.63 11.21 -5.81
CA LEU A 121 -4.72 10.00 -5.00
C LEU A 121 -4.77 8.71 -5.83
N LEU A 122 -4.93 8.82 -7.15
CA LEU A 122 -4.87 7.69 -8.07
C LEU A 122 -3.43 7.29 -8.44
N GLU A 123 -2.42 8.10 -8.07
CA GLU A 123 -1.03 7.70 -8.23
C GLU A 123 -0.74 6.47 -7.35
N GLU A 124 -0.16 5.43 -7.94
CA GLU A 124 0.34 4.29 -7.19
C GLU A 124 1.60 4.67 -6.41
N LEU A 125 1.44 4.83 -5.09
CA LEU A 125 2.50 5.31 -4.23
C LEU A 125 3.49 4.17 -3.91
N PRO A 126 4.81 4.46 -3.93
CA PRO A 126 5.84 3.47 -3.68
C PRO A 126 5.78 2.96 -2.24
N PRO A 127 6.33 1.76 -1.97
CA PRO A 127 6.48 1.27 -0.62
C PRO A 127 7.55 2.06 0.15
N LEU A 128 7.79 1.71 1.41
CA LEU A 128 8.86 2.34 2.19
C LEU A 128 10.24 2.04 1.60
N ASP A 129 11.03 3.08 1.40
CA ASP A 129 12.46 2.92 1.14
C ASP A 129 13.19 2.72 2.47
N TRP A 130 13.40 1.46 2.86
CA TRP A 130 13.99 1.09 4.15
C TRP A 130 15.43 1.61 4.33
N ASP A 131 16.15 1.94 3.25
CA ASP A 131 17.47 2.59 3.35
C ASP A 131 17.35 4.08 3.76
N LYS A 132 16.22 4.72 3.46
CA LYS A 132 15.92 6.11 3.82
C LYS A 132 15.05 6.25 5.08
N VAL A 133 14.39 5.19 5.53
CA VAL A 133 13.55 5.22 6.73
C VAL A 133 14.35 5.79 7.92
N GLY A 134 13.75 6.76 8.62
CA GLY A 134 14.35 7.46 9.75
C GLY A 134 15.36 8.58 9.40
N THR A 135 15.65 8.78 8.10
CA THR A 135 16.51 9.88 7.61
C THR A 135 15.70 11.12 7.24
N GLU A 136 16.40 12.21 6.91
CA GLU A 136 15.81 13.49 6.49
C GLU A 136 15.52 13.55 4.99
N THR A 137 14.49 14.29 4.59
CA THR A 137 14.06 14.44 3.18
C THR A 137 14.28 15.85 2.62
N TRP A 138 14.54 16.86 3.46
CA TRP A 138 14.77 18.23 2.98
C TRP A 138 16.02 18.36 2.12
N GLY A 139 17.10 17.64 2.44
CA GLY A 139 18.30 17.56 1.63
C GLY A 139 18.04 16.89 0.28
N ASP A 140 17.16 15.89 0.22
CA ASP A 140 16.71 15.27 -1.03
C ASP A 140 15.91 16.27 -1.88
N VAL A 141 15.02 17.07 -1.26
CA VAL A 141 14.29 18.14 -1.95
C VAL A 141 15.25 19.20 -2.49
N VAL A 142 16.21 19.68 -1.68
CA VAL A 142 17.20 20.68 -2.11
C VAL A 142 18.05 20.15 -3.27
N ARG A 143 18.48 18.90 -3.22
CA ARG A 143 19.19 18.24 -4.34
C ARG A 143 18.33 18.18 -5.59
N SER A 144 17.05 17.82 -5.44
CA SER A 144 16.11 17.73 -6.57
C SER A 144 15.82 19.10 -7.19
N ILE A 145 15.64 20.15 -6.39
CA ILE A 145 15.51 21.55 -6.88
C ILE A 145 16.76 21.98 -7.65
N ARG A 146 17.96 21.66 -7.16
CA ARG A 146 19.21 21.97 -7.88
C ARG A 146 19.30 21.24 -9.21
N LYS A 147 18.88 19.97 -9.26
CA LYS A 147 18.87 19.15 -10.47
C LYS A 147 17.85 19.65 -11.50
N PHE A 148 16.65 20.05 -11.06
CA PHE A 148 15.62 20.65 -11.91
C PHE A 148 16.00 22.05 -12.41
N GLY A 149 16.74 22.80 -11.58
CA GLY A 149 17.18 24.16 -11.85
C GLY A 149 16.47 25.16 -10.94
N SER A 150 17.19 25.67 -9.92
CA SER A 150 16.61 26.52 -8.87
C SER A 150 15.87 27.74 -9.42
N ARG A 151 16.45 28.46 -10.39
CA ARG A 151 15.79 29.64 -11.00
C ARG A 151 14.48 29.26 -11.70
N ALA A 152 14.46 28.14 -12.42
CA ALA A 152 13.27 27.66 -13.12
C ALA A 152 12.17 27.25 -12.12
N PHE A 153 12.53 26.54 -11.06
CA PHE A 153 11.61 26.14 -10.01
C PHE A 153 10.99 27.36 -9.30
N PHE A 154 11.80 28.30 -8.79
CA PHE A 154 11.25 29.47 -8.10
C PHE A 154 10.42 30.36 -9.03
N LYS A 155 10.81 30.51 -10.31
CA LYS A 155 10.00 31.22 -11.31
C LYS A 155 8.65 30.53 -11.56
N SER A 156 8.60 29.19 -11.51
CA SER A 156 7.36 28.43 -11.68
C SER A 156 6.34 28.69 -10.57
N LEU A 157 6.78 28.99 -9.34
CA LEU A 157 5.89 29.26 -8.20
C LEU A 157 5.04 30.53 -8.38
N PHE A 158 5.56 31.51 -9.12
CA PHE A 158 4.87 32.76 -9.43
C PHE A 158 4.10 32.72 -10.76
N THR A 159 4.19 31.60 -11.49
CA THR A 159 3.51 31.45 -12.78
C THR A 159 2.03 31.12 -12.57
N ARG A 160 1.13 31.77 -13.32
CA ARG A 160 -0.32 31.47 -13.30
C ARG A 160 -0.71 30.22 -14.11
N ASN A 161 0.16 29.75 -15.00
CA ASN A 161 -0.04 28.51 -15.76
C ASN A 161 0.06 27.29 -14.81
N LYS A 162 -1.05 26.56 -14.67
CA LYS A 162 -1.18 25.38 -13.81
C LYS A 162 -0.28 24.23 -14.25
N GLU A 163 -0.19 23.97 -15.55
CA GLU A 163 0.60 22.87 -16.13
C GLU A 163 2.10 23.09 -15.87
N LYS A 164 2.60 24.30 -16.12
CA LYS A 164 4.01 24.62 -15.84
C LYS A 164 4.36 24.49 -14.37
N LYS A 165 3.41 24.85 -13.48
CA LYS A 165 3.55 24.67 -12.04
C LYS A 165 3.56 23.18 -11.67
N ALA A 166 2.65 22.38 -12.23
CA ALA A 166 2.59 20.94 -12.02
C ALA A 166 3.86 20.24 -12.48
N ASN A 167 4.36 20.54 -13.68
CA ASN A 167 5.59 19.97 -14.22
C ASN A 167 6.82 20.30 -13.36
N ALA A 168 6.92 21.54 -12.87
CA ALA A 168 8.00 21.92 -11.96
C ALA A 168 7.89 21.27 -10.58
N TRP A 169 6.66 21.09 -10.10
CA TRP A 169 6.38 20.41 -8.83
C TRP A 169 6.76 18.93 -8.91
N GLU A 170 6.27 18.24 -9.94
CA GLU A 170 6.56 16.83 -10.20
C GLU A 170 8.05 16.58 -10.44
N GLY A 171 8.72 17.43 -11.22
CA GLY A 171 10.16 17.34 -11.46
C GLY A 171 11.02 17.43 -10.19
N VAL A 172 10.50 18.04 -9.11
CA VAL A 172 11.20 18.14 -7.82
C VAL A 172 10.77 17.06 -6.83
N PHE A 173 9.48 16.76 -6.73
CA PHE A 173 8.96 15.90 -5.65
C PHE A 173 8.82 14.43 -6.03
N LYS A 174 8.61 14.11 -7.32
CA LYS A 174 8.57 12.71 -7.77
C LYS A 174 9.88 11.95 -7.46
N PRO A 175 11.07 12.51 -7.69
CA PRO A 175 12.34 11.84 -7.33
C PRO A 175 12.57 11.69 -5.82
N VAL A 176 11.91 12.51 -5.00
CA VAL A 176 12.03 12.43 -3.54
C VAL A 176 11.16 11.29 -2.99
N ARG A 177 9.97 11.10 -3.58
CA ARG A 177 9.01 10.11 -3.10
C ARG A 177 9.18 8.73 -3.75
N GLN A 178 9.54 8.68 -5.04
CA GLN A 178 9.71 7.44 -5.79
C GLN A 178 11.18 7.01 -5.82
N PRO A 179 11.52 5.82 -5.28
CA PRO A 179 12.85 5.26 -5.50
C PRO A 179 13.02 4.89 -6.98
N GLU A 180 14.26 4.90 -7.46
CA GLU A 180 14.59 4.69 -8.89
C GLU A 180 14.06 3.37 -9.45
N TRP A 181 14.04 2.32 -8.61
CA TRP A 181 13.52 1.01 -8.99
C TRP A 181 11.99 0.92 -9.04
N TRP A 182 11.25 1.84 -8.39
CA TRP A 182 9.77 1.77 -8.37
C TRP A 182 9.16 2.20 -9.69
N GLN A 183 9.74 3.18 -10.39
CA GLN A 183 9.29 3.67 -11.71
C GLN A 183 7.80 4.12 -11.83
N GLY A 184 6.98 3.92 -10.79
CA GLY A 184 5.54 4.11 -10.82
C GLY A 184 4.81 3.03 -11.63
N ASP A 185 3.49 3.12 -11.61
CA ASP A 185 2.64 2.55 -12.64
C ASP A 185 1.34 3.37 -12.71
N SER A 186 0.97 3.74 -13.92
CA SER A 186 -0.24 4.50 -14.24
C SER A 186 -0.81 4.07 -15.59
N GLU A 187 -0.19 3.07 -16.22
CA GLU A 187 -0.53 2.61 -17.56
C GLU A 187 -1.17 1.24 -17.48
N TYR A 188 -2.03 0.92 -18.44
CA TYR A 188 -2.61 -0.40 -18.54
C TYR A 188 -1.60 -1.38 -19.17
N HIS A 189 -1.38 -2.51 -18.50
CA HIS A 189 -0.48 -3.57 -18.97
C HIS A 189 -1.28 -4.79 -19.42
N ALA A 190 -1.49 -4.92 -20.73
CA ALA A 190 -2.07 -6.12 -21.29
C ALA A 190 -1.13 -7.33 -21.08
N PRO A 191 -1.65 -8.54 -20.85
CA PRO A 191 -0.82 -9.73 -20.74
C PRO A 191 -0.04 -9.97 -22.04
N ALA A 192 1.23 -10.38 -21.93
CA ALA A 192 2.11 -10.63 -23.07
C ALA A 192 1.79 -11.92 -23.85
N TYR A 193 0.68 -12.60 -23.52
CA TYR A 193 0.28 -13.88 -24.08
C TYR A 193 -1.18 -13.88 -24.55
N ASP A 194 -1.41 -14.58 -25.65
CA ASP A 194 -2.70 -14.61 -26.34
C ASP A 194 -3.64 -15.69 -25.80
N GLU A 195 -3.10 -16.88 -25.50
CA GLU A 195 -3.90 -18.00 -25.01
C GLU A 195 -4.08 -17.92 -23.48
N PRO A 196 -5.31 -18.12 -22.96
CA PRO A 196 -5.55 -18.08 -21.53
C PRO A 196 -4.83 -19.23 -20.81
N ILE A 197 -4.22 -18.92 -19.66
CA ILE A 197 -3.44 -19.87 -18.87
C ILE A 197 -4.26 -20.55 -17.76
N SER A 198 -5.51 -20.14 -17.58
CA SER A 198 -6.43 -20.68 -16.59
C SER A 198 -7.89 -20.65 -17.08
N GLU A 199 -8.74 -21.45 -16.46
CA GLU A 199 -10.18 -21.49 -16.78
C GLU A 199 -10.87 -20.19 -16.36
N LEU A 200 -10.44 -19.61 -15.24
CA LEU A 200 -10.89 -18.30 -14.79
C LEU A 200 -10.63 -17.24 -15.86
N GLU A 201 -9.39 -17.15 -16.33
CA GLU A 201 -8.99 -16.19 -17.34
C GLU A 201 -9.75 -16.40 -18.65
N ARG A 202 -9.85 -17.65 -19.11
CA ARG A 202 -10.56 -17.99 -20.35
C ARG A 202 -11.99 -17.47 -20.33
N LYS A 203 -12.76 -17.75 -19.27
CA LYS A 203 -14.16 -17.28 -19.17
C LYS A 203 -14.27 -15.76 -19.09
N LEU A 204 -13.34 -15.09 -18.39
CA LEU A 204 -13.31 -13.62 -18.31
C LEU A 204 -13.03 -12.99 -19.69
N ARG A 205 -12.04 -13.51 -20.43
CA ARG A 205 -11.71 -13.04 -21.79
C ARG A 205 -12.86 -13.26 -22.78
N GLU A 206 -13.62 -14.34 -22.61
CA GLU A 206 -14.84 -14.62 -23.40
C GLU A 206 -16.03 -13.71 -23.08
N GLY A 207 -15.91 -12.80 -22.10
CA GLY A 207 -17.00 -11.92 -21.67
C GLY A 207 -18.16 -12.64 -20.98
N LYS A 208 -17.92 -13.86 -20.48
CA LYS A 208 -18.95 -14.63 -19.78
C LYS A 208 -19.16 -14.11 -18.36
N PHE A 209 -20.36 -14.31 -17.83
CA PHE A 209 -20.59 -14.17 -16.40
C PHE A 209 -19.89 -15.31 -15.65
N VAL A 210 -18.95 -14.95 -14.77
CA VAL A 210 -18.10 -15.92 -14.07
C VAL A 210 -18.54 -16.06 -12.61
N VAL A 211 -18.74 -17.31 -12.19
CA VAL A 211 -18.99 -17.67 -10.78
C VAL A 211 -17.72 -18.30 -10.20
N THR A 212 -17.29 -17.81 -9.04
CA THR A 212 -16.20 -18.39 -8.24
C THR A 212 -16.73 -18.78 -6.87
N ALA A 213 -16.05 -19.71 -6.18
CA ALA A 213 -16.34 -20.04 -4.79
C ALA A 213 -15.14 -19.69 -3.91
N GLU A 214 -15.39 -19.20 -2.70
CA GLU A 214 -14.38 -19.10 -1.66
C GLU A 214 -14.52 -20.29 -0.70
N VAL A 215 -13.43 -21.03 -0.52
CA VAL A 215 -13.33 -22.14 0.42
C VAL A 215 -12.39 -21.74 1.54
N ALA A 216 -12.91 -21.71 2.76
CA ALA A 216 -12.13 -21.36 3.93
C ALA A 216 -11.08 -22.44 4.25
N PRO A 217 -9.80 -22.10 4.40
CA PRO A 217 -8.80 -23.08 4.78
C PRO A 217 -9.09 -23.74 6.15
N PRO A 218 -8.75 -25.03 6.31
CA PRO A 218 -8.95 -25.75 7.57
C PRO A 218 -8.04 -25.22 8.69
N LEU A 219 -8.46 -25.45 9.94
CA LEU A 219 -7.69 -25.10 11.14
C LEU A 219 -6.55 -26.10 11.46
N GLY A 220 -6.63 -27.32 10.93
CA GLY A 220 -5.68 -28.40 11.19
C GLY A 220 -5.04 -28.93 9.90
N THR A 221 -4.22 -29.96 10.05
CA THR A 221 -3.46 -30.58 8.95
C THR A 221 -4.30 -31.55 8.09
N ALA A 222 -5.45 -32.01 8.60
CA ALA A 222 -6.29 -32.96 7.89
C ALA A 222 -6.95 -32.31 6.66
N THR A 223 -6.72 -32.90 5.48
CA THR A 223 -7.23 -32.39 4.20
C THR A 223 -8.58 -32.97 3.80
N GLY A 224 -9.07 -34.03 4.47
CA GLY A 224 -10.29 -34.72 4.04
C GLY A 224 -11.54 -33.85 3.95
N LYS A 225 -11.70 -32.83 4.83
CA LYS A 225 -12.80 -31.85 4.69
C LYS A 225 -12.57 -30.91 3.51
N LEU A 226 -11.34 -30.39 3.38
CA LEU A 226 -10.95 -29.48 2.30
C LEU A 226 -11.21 -30.11 0.92
N SER A 227 -10.79 -31.36 0.72
CA SER A 227 -11.03 -32.09 -0.53
C SER A 227 -12.51 -32.22 -0.86
N ARG A 228 -13.34 -32.60 0.13
CA ARG A 228 -14.80 -32.71 -0.06
C ARG A 228 -15.45 -31.37 -0.39
N ASP A 229 -15.03 -30.29 0.28
CA ASP A 229 -15.55 -28.94 0.02
C ASP A 229 -15.19 -28.50 -1.42
N ILE A 230 -13.97 -28.80 -1.89
CA ILE A 230 -13.52 -28.51 -3.26
C ILE A 230 -14.31 -29.32 -4.29
N GLU A 231 -14.44 -30.64 -4.10
CA GLU A 231 -15.18 -31.53 -5.00
C GLU A 231 -16.65 -31.12 -5.14
N MET A 232 -17.26 -30.61 -4.06
CA MET A 232 -18.64 -30.13 -4.06
C MET A 232 -18.84 -28.92 -4.98
N VAL A 233 -17.83 -28.06 -5.13
CA VAL A 233 -17.97 -26.79 -5.87
C VAL A 233 -17.29 -26.79 -7.23
N ARG A 234 -16.26 -27.62 -7.45
CA ARG A 234 -15.37 -27.53 -8.63
C ARG A 234 -16.11 -27.57 -9.97
N ASP A 235 -17.16 -28.37 -10.08
CA ASP A 235 -17.91 -28.57 -11.33
C ASP A 235 -18.94 -27.45 -11.57
N HIS A 236 -19.12 -26.55 -10.61
CA HIS A 236 -20.08 -25.44 -10.64
C HIS A 236 -19.43 -24.06 -10.74
N VAL A 237 -18.12 -23.95 -10.54
CA VAL A 237 -17.41 -22.68 -10.50
C VAL A 237 -16.24 -22.65 -11.48
N ALA A 238 -15.85 -21.45 -11.92
CA ALA A 238 -14.68 -21.28 -12.77
C ALA A 238 -13.35 -21.40 -12.01
N ALA A 239 -13.35 -21.01 -10.73
CA ALA A 239 -12.19 -21.10 -9.86
C ALA A 239 -12.59 -21.10 -8.38
N VAL A 240 -11.68 -21.60 -7.55
CA VAL A 240 -11.83 -21.70 -6.08
C VAL A 240 -10.78 -20.84 -5.40
N ASN A 241 -11.24 -19.82 -4.67
CA ASN A 241 -10.39 -18.94 -3.84
C ASN A 241 -10.14 -19.54 -2.47
N PHE A 242 -8.90 -19.42 -1.98
CA PHE A 242 -8.52 -19.81 -0.63
C PHE A 242 -7.99 -18.61 0.14
N THR A 243 -8.67 -18.21 1.21
CA THR A 243 -8.29 -17.02 1.97
C THR A 243 -6.94 -17.16 2.68
N ASP A 244 -6.13 -16.11 2.69
CA ASP A 244 -4.88 -16.08 3.46
C ASP A 244 -5.10 -15.52 4.86
N SER A 245 -5.23 -16.43 5.84
CA SER A 245 -5.38 -16.11 7.27
C SER A 245 -6.42 -15.00 7.51
N ALA A 246 -7.66 -15.21 7.03
CA ALA A 246 -8.76 -14.25 7.16
C ALA A 246 -8.94 -13.77 8.60
N SER A 247 -9.24 -12.48 8.79
CA SER A 247 -9.30 -11.84 10.12
C SER A 247 -8.01 -12.02 10.94
N ALA A 248 -6.86 -12.11 10.26
CA ALA A 248 -5.55 -12.36 10.86
C ALA A 248 -5.53 -13.61 11.78
N SER A 249 -6.32 -14.63 11.45
CA SER A 249 -6.41 -15.89 12.21
C SER A 249 -5.64 -17.00 11.50
N PRO A 250 -4.73 -17.71 12.18
CA PRO A 250 -3.90 -18.74 11.56
C PRO A 250 -4.75 -19.93 11.11
N ARG A 251 -4.52 -20.36 9.86
CA ARG A 251 -5.14 -21.53 9.22
C ARG A 251 -4.11 -22.20 8.32
N MET A 252 -4.46 -23.34 7.73
CA MET A 252 -3.67 -23.89 6.61
C MET A 252 -3.45 -22.80 5.55
N SER A 253 -2.22 -22.71 5.05
CA SER A 253 -1.87 -21.64 4.11
C SER A 253 -2.69 -21.74 2.83
N SER A 254 -3.03 -20.59 2.25
CA SER A 254 -3.73 -20.52 0.96
C SER A 254 -2.98 -21.30 -0.12
N MET A 255 -1.65 -21.19 -0.15
CA MET A 255 -0.77 -21.95 -1.05
C MET A 255 -0.97 -23.47 -0.97
N ALA A 256 -1.00 -24.03 0.24
CA ALA A 256 -1.20 -25.47 0.43
C ALA A 256 -2.61 -25.91 -0.02
N CYS A 257 -3.62 -25.08 0.22
CA CYS A 257 -4.98 -25.35 -0.26
C CYS A 257 -5.06 -25.31 -1.78
N CYS A 258 -4.39 -24.35 -2.41
CA CYS A 258 -4.31 -24.24 -3.87
C CYS A 258 -3.66 -25.47 -4.51
N LYS A 259 -2.60 -26.00 -3.89
CA LYS A 259 -1.97 -27.26 -4.34
C LYS A 259 -2.97 -28.42 -4.33
N VAL A 260 -3.71 -28.60 -3.23
CA VAL A 260 -4.72 -29.66 -3.11
C VAL A 260 -5.83 -29.47 -4.16
N ALA A 261 -6.26 -28.24 -4.40
CA ALA A 261 -7.26 -27.94 -5.43
C ALA A 261 -6.76 -28.27 -6.85
N ALA A 262 -5.51 -27.92 -7.16
CA ALA A 262 -4.89 -28.26 -8.45
C ALA A 262 -4.80 -29.78 -8.65
N GLU A 263 -4.43 -30.54 -7.61
CA GLU A 263 -4.40 -32.01 -7.63
C GLU A 263 -5.80 -32.63 -7.86
N LEU A 264 -6.87 -31.93 -7.47
CA LEU A 264 -8.27 -32.31 -7.69
C LEU A 264 -8.87 -31.76 -8.99
N ASN A 265 -8.04 -31.17 -9.87
CA ASN A 265 -8.42 -30.52 -11.12
C ASN A 265 -9.40 -29.34 -10.96
N ALA A 266 -9.33 -28.62 -9.84
CA ALA A 266 -10.01 -27.33 -9.67
C ALA A 266 -9.01 -26.19 -9.94
N ASP A 267 -9.45 -25.13 -10.61
CA ASP A 267 -8.62 -23.95 -10.90
C ASP A 267 -8.49 -23.08 -9.61
N PRO A 268 -7.29 -22.99 -8.98
CA PRO A 268 -7.15 -22.32 -7.70
C PRO A 268 -6.82 -20.83 -7.84
N VAL A 269 -7.44 -20.00 -6.99
CA VAL A 269 -7.04 -18.61 -6.76
C VAL A 269 -6.29 -18.51 -5.44
N LEU A 270 -5.00 -18.16 -5.54
CA LEU A 270 -4.13 -17.91 -4.39
C LEU A 270 -4.38 -16.50 -3.86
N GLN A 271 -5.14 -16.39 -2.78
CA GLN A 271 -5.22 -15.14 -2.03
C GLN A 271 -3.90 -14.92 -1.26
N ILE A 272 -3.37 -13.71 -1.29
CA ILE A 272 -2.17 -13.33 -0.55
C ILE A 272 -2.45 -12.05 0.24
N ALA A 273 -2.21 -12.08 1.55
CA ALA A 273 -2.33 -10.92 2.43
C ALA A 273 -0.97 -10.22 2.63
N ALA A 274 -0.83 -8.99 2.14
CA ALA A 274 0.40 -8.20 2.24
C ALA A 274 0.87 -7.99 3.69
N ARG A 275 -0.06 -7.99 4.65
CA ARG A 275 0.20 -8.02 6.11
C ARG A 275 1.36 -8.93 6.50
N ASP A 276 1.38 -10.13 5.94
CA ASP A 276 2.27 -11.22 6.33
C ASP A 276 3.40 -11.44 5.32
N LYS A 277 3.62 -10.49 4.39
CA LYS A 277 4.59 -10.60 3.31
C LYS A 277 5.65 -9.51 3.35
N THR A 278 6.85 -9.91 2.95
CA THR A 278 7.94 -9.02 2.57
C THR A 278 8.13 -9.09 1.06
N ARG A 279 8.84 -8.14 0.46
CA ARG A 279 9.18 -8.14 -0.97
C ARG A 279 9.87 -9.43 -1.41
N SER A 280 10.76 -9.97 -0.58
CA SER A 280 11.45 -11.23 -0.88
C SER A 280 10.53 -12.44 -0.70
N GLY A 281 9.71 -12.44 0.36
CA GLY A 281 8.74 -13.51 0.61
C GLY A 281 7.73 -13.64 -0.53
N LEU A 282 7.16 -12.52 -0.97
CA LEU A 282 6.19 -12.49 -2.09
C LEU A 282 6.78 -13.08 -3.38
N GLN A 283 7.99 -12.64 -3.77
CA GLN A 283 8.65 -13.12 -4.98
C GLN A 283 8.97 -14.61 -4.89
N SER A 284 9.40 -15.09 -3.71
CA SER A 284 9.65 -16.52 -3.47
C SER A 284 8.36 -17.34 -3.56
N ASP A 285 7.28 -16.85 -2.96
CA ASP A 285 6.00 -17.56 -2.94
C ASP A 285 5.43 -17.73 -4.33
N ILE A 286 5.50 -16.70 -5.19
CA ILE A 286 4.90 -16.79 -6.52
C ILE A 286 5.63 -17.75 -7.46
N ILE A 287 6.94 -17.85 -7.33
CA ILE A 287 7.73 -18.86 -8.06
C ILE A 287 7.30 -20.27 -7.65
N GLY A 288 7.08 -20.48 -6.34
CA GLY A 288 6.56 -21.75 -5.82
C GLY A 288 5.12 -22.02 -6.25
N ALA A 289 4.28 -20.98 -6.36
CA ALA A 289 2.89 -21.09 -6.77
C ALA A 289 2.74 -21.70 -8.17
N ASN A 290 3.58 -21.26 -9.11
CA ASN A 290 3.56 -21.77 -10.48
C ASN A 290 3.82 -23.29 -10.53
N LEU A 291 4.78 -23.77 -9.73
CA LEU A 291 5.06 -25.22 -9.58
C LEU A 291 3.86 -25.99 -9.00
N MET A 292 3.07 -25.37 -8.13
CA MET A 292 1.89 -25.97 -7.50
C MET A 292 0.62 -25.91 -8.38
N GLY A 293 0.74 -25.51 -9.64
CA GLY A 293 -0.40 -25.40 -10.56
C GLY A 293 -1.26 -24.16 -10.36
N VAL A 294 -0.77 -23.16 -9.63
CA VAL A 294 -1.48 -21.89 -9.42
C VAL A 294 -1.19 -20.94 -10.57
N ARG A 295 -2.25 -20.39 -11.17
CA ARG A 295 -2.16 -19.38 -12.25
C ARG A 295 -2.93 -18.10 -11.93
N ASN A 296 -3.76 -18.12 -10.88
CA ASN A 296 -4.59 -17.01 -10.45
C ASN A 296 -4.17 -16.53 -9.06
N VAL A 297 -3.99 -15.22 -8.88
CA VAL A 297 -3.51 -14.63 -7.64
C VAL A 297 -4.41 -13.45 -7.26
N LEU A 298 -4.90 -13.45 -6.03
CA LEU A 298 -5.67 -12.35 -5.45
C LEU A 298 -4.82 -11.62 -4.41
N CYS A 299 -4.28 -10.47 -4.79
CA CYS A 299 -3.53 -9.60 -3.87
C CYS A 299 -4.47 -8.77 -3.00
N ILE A 300 -4.38 -8.94 -1.68
CA ILE A 300 -5.07 -8.07 -0.72
C ILE A 300 -4.08 -7.53 0.30
N THR A 301 -4.37 -6.37 0.87
CA THR A 301 -3.51 -5.84 1.95
C THR A 301 -3.71 -6.61 3.25
N GLY A 302 -4.89 -7.25 3.41
CA GLY A 302 -5.28 -8.02 4.60
C GLY A 302 -5.71 -7.14 5.78
N ASP A 303 -6.45 -7.69 6.73
CA ASP A 303 -6.80 -7.02 8.00
C ASP A 303 -5.58 -6.66 8.83
N ASN A 304 -5.71 -5.71 9.76
CA ASN A 304 -4.66 -5.49 10.74
C ASN A 304 -4.54 -6.68 11.70
N ALA A 305 -3.32 -7.07 12.07
CA ALA A 305 -3.08 -8.21 12.95
C ALA A 305 -3.78 -8.12 14.32
N ARG A 306 -4.08 -6.91 14.81
CA ARG A 306 -4.81 -6.69 16.07
C ARG A 306 -6.27 -7.15 16.05
N ILE A 307 -6.84 -7.37 14.86
CA ILE A 307 -8.20 -7.89 14.71
C ILE A 307 -8.26 -9.40 15.00
N GLY A 308 -7.12 -10.09 14.85
CA GLY A 308 -7.02 -11.53 15.11
C GLY A 308 -7.00 -11.87 16.61
N PRO A 309 -7.10 -13.17 16.94
CA PRO A 309 -7.02 -13.66 18.30
C PRO A 309 -5.64 -13.38 18.92
N THR A 310 -5.61 -13.15 20.23
CA THR A 310 -4.37 -12.94 20.98
C THR A 310 -3.63 -14.26 21.24
N PRO A 311 -2.28 -14.28 21.28
CA PRO A 311 -1.37 -13.14 21.13
C PRO A 311 -1.20 -12.69 19.66
N THR A 312 -1.34 -11.39 19.41
CA THR A 312 -1.28 -10.82 18.05
C THR A 312 0.12 -10.33 17.69
N SER A 313 0.52 -10.46 16.43
CA SER A 313 1.68 -9.72 15.91
C SER A 313 1.37 -8.21 15.86
N ASN A 314 2.39 -7.37 16.02
CA ASN A 314 2.25 -5.92 15.80
C ASN A 314 3.52 -5.33 15.20
N THR A 315 3.63 -5.42 13.88
CA THR A 315 4.73 -4.80 13.11
C THR A 315 4.54 -3.30 12.92
N ASN A 316 3.36 -2.73 13.29
CA ASN A 316 2.93 -1.34 13.11
C ASN A 316 2.97 -0.80 11.66
N ILE A 317 3.61 -1.49 10.72
CA ILE A 317 4.02 -1.03 9.40
C ILE A 317 4.05 -2.23 8.45
N LEU A 318 3.53 -2.04 7.24
CA LEU A 318 3.60 -3.01 6.16
C LEU A 318 4.81 -2.74 5.26
N ASP A 319 5.44 -3.80 4.76
CA ASP A 319 6.52 -3.68 3.78
C ASP A 319 6.00 -3.28 2.40
N VAL A 320 4.87 -3.91 2.01
CA VAL A 320 4.13 -3.65 0.77
C VAL A 320 2.61 -3.71 1.02
N ASP A 321 1.81 -3.12 0.15
CA ASP A 321 0.35 -3.24 0.08
C ASP A 321 -0.12 -3.95 -1.20
N ALA A 322 -1.44 -4.20 -1.34
CA ALA A 322 -1.99 -4.95 -2.47
C ALA A 322 -1.59 -4.42 -3.85
N ILE A 323 -1.59 -3.09 -4.01
CA ILE A 323 -1.26 -2.45 -5.29
C ILE A 323 0.22 -2.65 -5.60
N GLN A 324 1.08 -2.48 -4.59
CA GLN A 324 2.51 -2.75 -4.73
C GLN A 324 2.81 -4.23 -5.00
N MET A 325 2.05 -5.15 -4.41
CA MET A 325 2.18 -6.58 -4.75
C MET A 325 1.82 -6.83 -6.21
N LEU A 326 0.71 -6.29 -6.70
CA LEU A 326 0.30 -6.41 -8.11
C LEU A 326 1.37 -5.87 -9.05
N TRP A 327 1.90 -4.68 -8.75
CA TRP A 327 3.00 -4.07 -9.50
C TRP A 327 4.21 -5.01 -9.60
N MET A 328 4.65 -5.57 -8.45
CA MET A 328 5.80 -6.47 -8.41
C MET A 328 5.55 -7.77 -9.19
N LEU A 329 4.40 -8.41 -8.99
CA LEU A 329 4.08 -9.68 -9.62
C LEU A 329 3.90 -9.54 -11.14
N ARG A 330 3.29 -8.44 -11.60
CA ARG A 330 3.13 -8.13 -13.02
C ARG A 330 4.49 -7.95 -13.70
N ARG A 331 5.46 -7.29 -13.06
CA ARG A 331 6.85 -7.21 -13.58
C ARG A 331 7.54 -8.55 -13.63
N MET A 332 7.35 -9.39 -12.61
CA MET A 332 7.91 -10.74 -12.64
C MET A 332 7.39 -11.54 -13.84
N ARG A 333 6.08 -11.43 -14.10
CA ARG A 333 5.39 -12.10 -15.21
C ARG A 333 5.82 -11.55 -16.58
N ASP A 334 5.75 -10.23 -16.76
CA ASP A 334 5.88 -9.59 -18.09
C ASP A 334 7.34 -9.27 -18.44
N ASP A 335 8.10 -8.72 -17.49
CA ASP A 335 9.48 -8.28 -17.73
C ASP A 335 10.52 -9.38 -17.46
N ASN A 336 10.11 -10.51 -16.87
CA ASN A 336 11.01 -11.60 -16.45
C ASN A 336 12.14 -11.12 -15.51
N ILE A 337 11.84 -10.22 -14.57
CA ILE A 337 12.82 -9.72 -13.59
C ILE A 337 12.36 -9.87 -12.14
N TYR A 338 13.30 -10.13 -11.26
CA TYR A 338 13.14 -9.89 -9.82
C TYR A 338 13.17 -8.38 -9.54
N LEU A 339 12.68 -7.99 -8.37
CA LEU A 339 12.70 -6.61 -7.90
C LEU A 339 14.12 -6.03 -7.82
N ASP A 340 15.13 -6.87 -7.58
CA ASP A 340 16.55 -6.47 -7.54
C ASP A 340 17.20 -6.35 -8.93
N GLY A 341 16.43 -6.56 -10.01
CA GLY A 341 16.88 -6.44 -11.39
C GLY A 341 17.50 -7.71 -11.97
N ARG A 342 17.65 -8.80 -11.19
CA ARG A 342 18.08 -10.09 -11.74
C ARG A 342 17.03 -10.62 -12.73
N LYS A 343 17.48 -11.14 -13.87
CA LYS A 343 16.60 -11.76 -14.86
C LYS A 343 16.21 -13.18 -14.45
N MET A 344 14.98 -13.55 -14.76
CA MET A 344 14.45 -14.91 -14.67
C MET A 344 14.58 -15.58 -16.05
N LYS A 345 14.88 -16.89 -16.05
CA LYS A 345 14.86 -17.70 -17.28
C LYS A 345 13.43 -18.05 -17.70
N SER A 346 12.54 -18.18 -16.72
CA SER A 346 11.14 -18.51 -16.90
C SER A 346 10.34 -17.66 -15.92
N SER A 347 9.35 -16.93 -16.43
CA SER A 347 8.40 -16.17 -15.62
C SER A 347 7.50 -17.10 -14.80
N PRO A 348 7.08 -16.67 -13.60
CA PRO A 348 6.07 -17.36 -12.81
C PRO A 348 4.68 -17.31 -13.45
#